data_AF-A0A933PJG6-F1
#
_entry.id   AF-A0A933PJG6-F1
#
_cell.length_a   1.000
_cell.length_b   1.000
_cell.length_c   1.000
_cell.angle_alpha   90.00
_cell.angle_beta   90.00
_cell.angle_gamma   90.00
#
_symmetry.space_group_name_H-M   'P 1'
#
loop_
_entity.id
_entity.type
_entity.pdbx_description
1 polymer ?
#
loop_
_entity_poly.entity_id
_entity_poly.type
_entity_poly.pdbx_seq_one_letter_code
_entity_poly.pdbx_strand_id
1 'polypeptide(L)' 'MTRYRFLDPMGDEIADHEFGDHATALAWAHGDVDDGPDLPDEEIHRVEYLGPGGDWRWAGAMRG' A
#
# COMPACT_ATOMS: atom_id res chain seq x y z
N MET A 1 10.15 10.89 1.44
CA MET A 1 9.20 9.89 0.94
C MET A 1 9.33 8.66 1.82
N THR A 2 8.24 7.98 2.10
CA THR A 2 8.20 6.78 2.93
C THR A 2 7.94 5.60 2.01
N ARG A 3 8.64 4.48 2.22
CA ARG A 3 8.40 3.26 1.44
C ARG A 3 7.15 2.56 1.96
N TYR A 4 6.30 2.14 1.04
CA TYR A 4 5.11 1.36 1.31
C TYR A 4 5.20 0.05 0.54
N ARG A 5 4.67 -1.01 1.14
CA ARG A 5 4.45 -2.30 0.48
C ARG A 5 2.97 -2.63 0.51
N PHE A 6 2.54 -3.24 -0.58
CA PHE A 6 1.17 -3.65 -0.84
C PHE A 6 1.15 -5.17 -0.84
N LEU A 7 0.29 -5.71 -0.01
CA LEU A 7 0.24 -7.14 0.29
C LEU A 7 -1.10 -7.73 -0.14
N ASP A 8 -1.02 -8.95 -0.67
CA ASP A 8 -2.18 -9.74 -1.03
C ASP A 8 -2.88 -10.33 0.22
N PRO A 9 -4.03 -11.02 0.08
CA PRO A 9 -4.72 -11.66 1.19
C PRO A 9 -3.87 -12.65 2.01
N MET A 10 -2.87 -13.28 1.39
CA MET A 10 -1.92 -14.19 2.01
C MET A 10 -0.82 -13.45 2.80
N GLY A 11 -0.64 -12.17 2.52
CA GLY A 11 0.39 -11.31 3.12
C GLY A 11 1.71 -11.29 2.34
N ASP A 12 1.74 -11.79 1.11
CA ASP A 12 2.88 -11.67 0.19
C ASP A 12 2.89 -10.29 -0.48
N GLU A 13 4.10 -9.79 -0.73
CA GLU A 13 4.30 -8.50 -1.38
C GLU A 13 4.04 -8.59 -2.88
N ILE A 14 3.08 -7.81 -3.35
CA ILE A 14 2.71 -7.72 -4.78
C ILE A 14 3.23 -6.45 -5.42
N ALA A 15 3.43 -5.39 -4.62
CA ALA A 15 4.04 -4.15 -5.08
C ALA A 15 4.72 -3.40 -3.93
N ASP A 16 5.67 -2.56 -4.28
CA ASP A 16 6.29 -1.61 -3.35
C ASP A 16 6.49 -0.25 -4.04
N HIS A 17 6.16 0.82 -3.32
CA HIS A 17 6.28 2.16 -3.86
C HIS A 17 6.49 3.22 -2.77
N GLU A 18 7.07 4.35 -3.13
CA GLU A 18 7.36 5.44 -2.20
C GLU A 18 6.33 6.56 -2.31
N PHE A 19 5.73 6.95 -1.19
CA PHE A 19 4.74 8.03 -1.14
C PHE A 19 5.10 9.12 -0.14
N GLY A 20 4.54 10.31 -0.31
CA GLY A 20 4.66 11.42 0.63
C GLY A 20 3.87 11.21 1.92
N ASP A 21 2.74 10.51 1.82
CA ASP A 21 1.74 10.40 2.89
C ASP A 21 0.86 9.16 2.70
N HIS A 22 0.25 8.70 3.81
CA HIS A 22 -0.55 7.47 3.84
C HIS A 22 -1.79 7.56 2.94
N ALA A 23 -2.39 8.75 2.81
CA ALA A 23 -3.58 8.95 1.99
C ALA A 23 -3.30 8.67 0.51
N THR A 24 -2.17 9.15 -0.01
CA THR A 24 -1.78 8.88 -1.40
C THR A 24 -1.46 7.41 -1.63
N ALA A 25 -0.79 6.74 -0.69
CA ALA A 25 -0.50 5.31 -0.79
C ALA A 25 -1.79 4.45 -0.81
N LEU A 26 -2.78 4.80 0.01
CA LEU A 26 -4.07 4.11 0.05
C LEU A 26 -4.90 4.40 -1.21
N ALA A 27 -4.92 5.64 -1.70
CA ALA A 27 -5.59 5.99 -2.95
C ALA A 27 -4.96 5.26 -4.14
N TRP A 28 -3.63 5.11 -4.17
CA TRP A 28 -2.94 4.27 -5.12
C TRP A 28 -3.41 2.82 -5.02
N ALA A 29 -3.40 2.22 -3.82
CA ALA A 29 -3.87 0.86 -3.63
C ALA A 29 -5.33 0.60 -4.06
N HIS A 30 -6.18 1.63 -4.04
CA HIS A 30 -7.58 1.58 -4.45
C HIS A 30 -7.83 1.94 -5.92
N GLY A 31 -6.77 2.08 -6.72
CA GLY A 31 -6.92 2.51 -8.12
C GLY A 31 -7.60 3.89 -8.27
N ASP A 32 -7.67 4.69 -7.20
CA ASP A 32 -8.34 6.00 -7.18
C ASP A 32 -7.50 7.08 -7.91
N VAL A 33 -6.32 6.71 -8.41
CA VAL A 33 -5.38 7.58 -9.12
C VAL A 33 -5.02 6.98 -10.48
N ASP A 34 -4.79 7.84 -11.47
CA ASP A 34 -4.53 7.45 -12.88
C ASP A 34 -3.27 6.58 -13.05
N ASP A 35 -2.28 6.75 -12.15
CA ASP A 35 -1.03 5.98 -12.09
C ASP A 35 -1.11 4.85 -11.05
N GLY A 36 -2.31 4.34 -10.77
CA GLY A 36 -2.57 3.26 -9.82
C GLY A 36 -1.88 1.93 -10.21
N PRO A 37 -1.91 0.91 -9.34
CA PRO A 37 -1.43 -0.42 -9.66
C PRO A 37 -2.23 -0.96 -10.85
N ASP A 38 -1.54 -1.60 -11.80
CA ASP A 38 -2.16 -2.42 -12.86
C ASP A 38 -2.59 -3.79 -12.27
N LEU A 39 -3.26 -3.74 -11.11
CA LEU A 39 -3.78 -4.87 -10.37
C LEU A 39 -5.26 -4.59 -10.05
N PRO A 40 -6.12 -5.63 -10.01
CA PRO A 40 -7.47 -5.49 -9.49
C PRO A 40 -7.44 -4.93 -8.06
N ASP A 41 -8.37 -4.04 -7.73
CA ASP A 41 -8.57 -3.51 -6.37
C ASP A 41 -8.65 -4.61 -5.29
N GLU A 42 -9.12 -5.79 -5.69
CA GLU A 42 -9.33 -6.96 -4.84
C GLU A 42 -8.01 -7.68 -4.47
N GLU A 43 -6.91 -7.40 -5.17
CA GLU A 43 -5.62 -8.02 -4.90
C GLU A 43 -4.86 -7.35 -3.75
N ILE A 44 -5.09 -6.07 -3.47
CA ILE A 44 -4.44 -5.40 -2.34
C ILE A 44 -5.32 -5.44 -1.10
N HIS A 45 -4.95 -6.28 -0.13
CA HIS A 45 -5.67 -6.43 1.12
C HIS A 45 -5.05 -5.68 2.29
N ARG A 46 -3.75 -5.37 2.19
CA ARG A 46 -3.02 -4.71 3.27
C ARG A 46 -1.94 -3.79 2.71
N VAL A 47 -1.86 -2.59 3.30
CA VAL A 47 -0.78 -1.64 3.04
C VAL A 47 0.05 -1.44 4.30
N GLU A 48 1.36 -1.52 4.16
CA GLU A 48 2.31 -1.29 5.24
C GLU A 48 3.36 -0.27 4.82
N TYR A 49 3.88 0.49 5.78
CA TYR A 49 4.94 1.46 5.56
C TYR A 49 6.18 1.11 6.37
N LEU A 50 7.35 1.45 5.83
CA LEU A 50 8.62 1.26 6.52
C LEU A 50 8.84 2.37 7.54
N GLY A 51 8.80 2.01 8.81
CA GLY A 51 9.08 2.91 9.92
C GLY A 51 10.56 3.31 9.98
N PRO A 52 10.89 4.38 10.72
CA PRO A 52 12.26 4.88 10.85
C PRO A 52 13.22 3.87 11.53
N GLY A 53 12.70 2.86 12.22
CA GLY A 53 13.47 1.76 12.81
C GLY A 53 13.76 0.59 11.86
N GLY A 54 13.26 0.64 10.61
CA GLY A 54 13.33 -0.48 9.67
C GLY A 54 12.22 -1.52 9.83
N ASP A 55 11.23 -1.26 10.68
CA ASP A 55 10.08 -2.13 10.89
C ASP A 55 8.91 -1.76 9.99
N TRP A 56 8.23 -2.76 9.43
CA TRP A 56 6.99 -2.57 8.70
C TRP A 56 5.82 -2.35 9.66
N ARG A 57 5.02 -1.32 9.37
CA ARG A 57 3.88 -0.92 10.19
C ARG A 57 2.63 -0.75 9.34
N TRP A 58 1.48 -1.06 9.91
CA TRP A 58 0.22 -0.97 9.21
C TRP A 58 -0.12 0.48 8.84
N ALA A 59 -0.36 0.75 7.55
CA ALA A 59 -0.59 2.11 7.04
C ALA A 59 -2.05 2.57 7.22
N GLY A 60 -2.97 1.65 7.44
CA GLY A 60 -4.40 1.91 7.63
C GLY A 60 -5.25 0.74 7.14
N ALA A 61 -6.55 0.80 7.43
CA ALA A 61 -7.50 -0.13 6.85
C ALA A 61 -7.70 0.20 5.37
N MET A 62 -7.51 -0.80 4.50
CA MET A 62 -8.14 -0.81 3.18
C MET A 62 -9.65 -0.85 3.43
N ARG A 63 -10.43 -0.02 2.71
CA ARG A 63 -11.91 0.07 2.87
C ARG A 63 -12.55 -1.31 3.09
N GLY A 64 -13.47 -1.38 4.06
CA GLY A 64 -14.43 -2.48 4.20
C GLY A 64 -15.71 -2.21 3.43
#